data_AF-A0A0L0NTL4-F1
#
_entry.id   AF-A0A0L0NTL4-F1
#
_cell.length_a   1.000
_cell.length_b   1.000
_cell.length_c   1.000
_cell.angle_alpha   90.00
_cell.angle_beta   90.00
_cell.angle_gamma   90.00
#
_symmetry.space_group_name_H-M   'P 1'
#
loop_
_entity.id
_entity.type
_entity.pdbx_description
1 polymer ?
#
loop_
_entity_poly.entity_id
_entity_poly.type
_entity_poly.pdbx_seq_one_letter_code
_entity_poly.pdbx_strand_id
1 'polypeptide(L)'
;MVAEDPQVNAISVAPGVVDTNMQEDIRTKFGANMTPESLQRFIDFHKNKELLPPEVPANLLVNLAVKGWGKNLNGGYHRIGEEALKEFQ
;
A
#
# COMPACT_ATOMS: atom_id res chain seq x y z
N MET A 1 -3.24 -14.39 16.11
CA MET A 1 -3.63 -13.19 16.88
C MET A 1 -5.03 -13.41 17.43
N VAL A 2 -5.26 -13.10 18.70
CA VAL A 2 -6.62 -13.05 19.27
C VAL A 2 -7.15 -11.65 18.98
N ALA A 3 -8.33 -11.53 18.37
CA ALA A 3 -9.00 -10.26 18.21
C ALA A 3 -9.50 -9.79 19.58
N GLU A 4 -9.16 -8.57 19.99
CA GLU A 4 -9.64 -7.99 21.26
C GLU A 4 -11.17 -7.78 21.23
N ASP A 5 -11.72 -7.41 20.08
CA ASP A 5 -13.16 -7.26 19.84
C ASP A 5 -13.62 -8.16 18.68
N PRO A 6 -14.43 -9.20 18.94
CA PRO A 6 -14.97 -10.08 17.90
C PRO A 6 -15.93 -9.40 16.92
N GLN A 7 -16.42 -8.19 17.22
CA GLN A 7 -17.33 -7.43 16.37
C GLN A 7 -16.59 -6.51 15.39
N VAL A 8 -15.29 -6.29 15.60
CA VAL A 8 -14.45 -5.44 14.74
C VAL A 8 -13.60 -6.31 13.82
N ASN A 9 -13.64 -5.99 12.53
CA ASN A 9 -12.70 -6.53 11.57
C ASN A 9 -11.55 -5.53 11.35
N ALA A 10 -10.34 -6.06 11.24
CA ALA A 10 -9.14 -5.28 10.95
C ALA A 10 -8.36 -5.94 9.81
N ILE A 11 -7.69 -5.14 8.98
CA ILE A 11 -6.80 -5.62 7.93
C ILE A 11 -5.72 -4.58 7.71
N SER A 12 -4.49 -5.02 7.44
CA SER A 12 -3.38 -4.14 7.08
C SER A 12 -3.01 -4.36 5.61
N VAL A 13 -3.06 -3.29 4.81
CA VAL A 13 -2.77 -3.37 3.38
C VAL A 13 -1.61 -2.45 3.03
N ALA A 14 -0.55 -3.00 2.44
CA ALA A 14 0.54 -2.21 1.88
C ALA A 14 0.18 -1.77 0.43
N PRO A 15 0.08 -0.47 0.16
CA PRO A 15 -0.42 0.06 -1.11
C PRO A 15 0.60 0.00 -2.26
N GLY A 16 1.79 -0.53 -2.02
CA GLY A 16 2.91 -0.46 -2.96
C GLY A 16 3.62 0.89 -2.91
N VAL A 17 4.39 1.19 -3.97
CA VAL A 17 5.04 2.50 -4.14
C VAL A 17 4.15 3.32 -5.06
N VAL A 18 3.53 4.37 -4.52
CA VAL A 18 2.42 5.09 -5.16
C VAL A 18 2.84 6.49 -5.56
N ASP A 19 2.40 6.94 -6.73
CA ASP A 19 2.65 8.29 -7.22
C ASP A 19 1.82 9.31 -6.43
N THR A 20 2.42 9.86 -5.38
CA THR A 20 1.82 10.79 -4.43
C THR A 20 2.81 11.87 -4.06
N ASN A 21 2.34 12.95 -3.45
CA ASN A 21 3.21 14.02 -2.94
C ASN A 21 4.26 13.50 -1.92
N MET A 22 3.96 12.43 -1.17
CA MET A 22 4.93 11.81 -0.28
C MET A 22 6.13 11.24 -1.05
N GLN A 23 5.89 10.61 -2.21
CA GLN A 23 6.95 10.09 -3.06
C GLN A 23 7.81 11.22 -3.65
N GLU A 24 7.20 12.34 -4.03
CA GLU A 24 7.92 13.55 -4.46
C GLU A 24 8.82 14.10 -3.33
N ASP A 25 8.28 14.20 -2.11
CA ASP A 25 9.01 14.71 -0.95
C ASP A 25 10.19 13.81 -0.56
N ILE A 26 10.06 12.47 -0.67
CA ILE A 26 11.16 11.52 -0.47
C ILE A 26 12.33 11.84 -1.43
N ARG A 27 12.03 12.12 -2.70
CA ARG A 27 13.06 12.40 -3.72
C ARG A 27 13.66 13.79 -3.62
N THR A 28 12.91 14.79 -3.16
CA THR A 28 13.29 16.22 -3.27
C THR A 28 13.66 16.87 -1.93
N LYS A 29 13.04 16.47 -0.83
CA LYS A 29 13.19 17.12 0.50
C LYS A 29 13.97 16.26 1.49
N PHE A 30 13.75 14.95 1.47
CA PHE A 30 14.28 14.05 2.52
C PHE A 30 15.48 13.21 2.09
N GLY A 31 15.88 13.27 0.81
CA GLY A 31 16.98 12.47 0.27
C GLY A 31 18.32 12.65 0.99
N ALA A 32 18.59 13.83 1.59
CA ALA A 32 19.83 14.10 2.30
C ALA A 32 20.06 13.22 3.55
N ASN A 33 18.98 12.69 4.14
CA ASN A 33 19.06 11.81 5.32
C ASN A 33 19.01 10.32 4.96
N MET A 34 19.04 9.99 3.67
CA MET A 34 18.95 8.62 3.17
C MET A 34 20.32 8.12 2.71
N THR A 35 20.49 6.80 2.65
CA THR A 35 21.63 6.24 1.93
C THR A 35 21.50 6.56 0.44
N PRO A 36 22.62 6.79 -0.28
CA PRO A 36 22.59 7.06 -1.71
C PRO A 36 21.83 5.99 -2.51
N GLU A 37 21.96 4.72 -2.12
CA GLU A 37 21.31 3.58 -2.77
C GLU A 37 19.78 3.62 -2.59
N SER A 38 19.32 3.99 -1.39
CA SER A 38 17.89 4.10 -1.09
C SER A 38 17.26 5.25 -1.85
N LEU A 39 17.94 6.41 -1.91
CA LEU A 39 17.48 7.56 -2.68
C LEU A 39 17.44 7.24 -4.19
N GLN A 40 18.50 6.61 -4.71
CA GLN A 40 18.57 6.22 -6.12
C GLN A 40 17.41 5.30 -6.50
N ARG A 41 17.06 4.33 -5.64
CA ARG A 41 15.91 3.44 -5.86
C ARG A 41 14.59 4.21 -6.02
N PHE A 42 14.34 5.24 -5.21
CA PHE A 42 13.13 6.05 -5.34
C PHE A 42 13.13 6.93 -6.59
N ILE A 43 14.29 7.44 -6.99
CA ILE A 43 14.46 8.17 -8.26
C ILE A 43 14.16 7.23 -9.44
N ASP A 44 14.68 6.01 -9.40
CA ASP A 44 14.50 5.01 -10.45
C ASP A 44 13.03 4.60 -10.58
N PHE A 45 12.31 4.38 -9.46
CA PHE A 45 10.88 4.08 -9.51
C PHE A 45 10.08 5.14 -10.27
N HIS A 46 10.38 6.43 -10.06
CA HIS A 46 9.73 7.52 -10.78
C HIS A 46 10.18 7.56 -12.26
N LYS A 47 11.48 7.50 -12.51
CA LYS A 47 12.06 7.57 -13.87
C LYS A 47 11.56 6.43 -14.77
N ASN A 48 11.44 5.23 -14.21
CA ASN A 48 11.01 4.02 -14.92
C ASN A 48 9.47 3.89 -15.00
N LYS A 49 8.71 4.85 -14.45
CA LYS A 49 7.23 4.79 -14.36
C LYS A 49 6.72 3.55 -13.63
N GLU A 50 7.42 3.16 -12.57
CA GLU A 50 7.09 2.01 -11.71
C GLU A 50 6.24 2.41 -10.49
N LEU A 51 5.90 3.70 -10.37
CA LEU A 51 4.96 4.18 -9.37
C LEU A 51 3.53 3.83 -9.76
N LEU A 52 2.79 3.22 -8.83
CA LEU A 52 1.39 2.92 -9.03
C LEU A 52 0.56 4.22 -9.02
N PRO A 53 -0.42 4.37 -9.92
CA PRO A 53 -1.42 5.42 -9.80
C PRO A 53 -2.16 5.30 -8.46
N PRO A 54 -2.45 6.41 -7.76
CA PRO A 54 -3.10 6.39 -6.45
C PRO A 54 -4.51 5.79 -6.46
N GLU A 55 -5.18 5.78 -7.60
CA GLU A 55 -6.49 5.17 -7.79
C GLU A 55 -6.46 3.65 -7.59
N VAL A 56 -5.32 3.01 -7.89
CA VAL A 56 -5.17 1.55 -7.79
C VAL A 56 -5.32 1.07 -6.33
N PRO A 57 -4.51 1.55 -5.36
CA PRO A 57 -4.73 1.19 -3.95
C PRO A 57 -6.00 1.82 -3.38
N ALA A 58 -6.46 2.98 -3.88
CA ALA A 58 -7.72 3.58 -3.40
C ALA A 58 -8.93 2.70 -3.72
N ASN A 59 -9.06 2.20 -4.95
CA ASN A 59 -10.15 1.31 -5.37
C ASN A 59 -10.18 0.04 -4.51
N LEU A 60 -9.01 -0.55 -4.25
CA LEU A 60 -8.87 -1.70 -3.37
C LEU A 60 -9.41 -1.43 -1.95
N LEU A 61 -8.96 -0.33 -1.34
CA LEU A 61 -9.38 0.04 0.02
C LEU A 61 -10.87 0.37 0.10
N VAL A 62 -11.42 1.06 -0.91
CA VAL A 62 -12.86 1.34 -1.01
C VAL A 62 -13.65 0.05 -1.14
N ASN A 63 -13.23 -0.87 -2.01
CA ASN A 63 -13.91 -2.16 -2.17
C ASN A 63 -13.88 -2.99 -0.89
N LEU A 64 -12.76 -3.01 -0.15
CA LEU A 64 -12.67 -3.66 1.16
C LEU A 64 -13.67 -3.05 2.17
N ALA A 65 -13.74 -1.72 2.23
CA ALA A 65 -14.62 -1.02 3.16
C ALA A 65 -16.11 -1.23 2.84
N VAL A 66 -16.48 -1.24 1.56
CA VAL A 66 -17.89 -1.33 1.12
C VAL A 66 -18.38 -2.77 1.10
N LYS A 67 -17.57 -3.71 0.60
CA LYS A 67 -17.98 -5.12 0.48
C LYS A 67 -17.77 -5.90 1.77
N GLY A 68 -16.86 -5.46 2.63
CA GLY A 68 -16.35 -6.24 3.75
C GLY A 68 -15.48 -7.42 3.29
N TRP A 69 -14.86 -8.12 4.24
CA TRP A 69 -14.00 -9.27 3.96
C TRP A 69 -14.28 -10.44 4.90
N GLY A 70 -13.85 -11.63 4.47
CA GLY A 70 -13.98 -12.86 5.24
C GLY A 70 -12.93 -13.01 6.36
N LYS A 71 -13.16 -14.00 7.23
CA LYS A 71 -12.24 -14.33 8.34
C LYS A 71 -10.83 -14.68 7.89
N ASN A 72 -10.65 -15.11 6.63
CA ASN A 72 -9.36 -15.44 6.03
C ASN A 72 -8.43 -14.23 5.87
N LEU A 73 -8.98 -13.01 5.74
CA LEU A 73 -8.20 -11.77 5.64
C LEU A 73 -8.15 -10.99 6.96
N ASN A 74 -9.00 -11.35 7.92
CA ASN A 74 -9.14 -10.60 9.16
C ASN A 74 -7.89 -10.72 10.05
N GLY A 75 -7.37 -9.58 10.50
CA GLY A 75 -6.11 -9.44 11.22
C GLY A 75 -4.86 -9.64 10.35
N GLY A 76 -5.03 -9.86 9.04
CA GLY A 76 -3.94 -10.15 8.12
C GLY A 76 -3.17 -8.91 7.66
N TYR A 77 -1.94 -9.14 7.22
CA TYR A 77 -1.15 -8.17 6.46
C TYR A 77 -1.03 -8.66 5.01
N HIS A 78 -1.41 -7.80 4.07
CA HIS A 78 -1.42 -8.10 2.65
C HIS A 78 -0.78 -6.98 1.84
N ARG A 79 -0.19 -7.33 0.71
CA ARG A 79 0.29 -6.37 -0.29
C ARG A 79 -0.68 -6.33 -1.46
N ILE A 80 -0.85 -5.14 -2.04
CA ILE A 80 -1.57 -5.00 -3.31
C ILE A 80 -0.99 -5.93 -4.38
N GLY A 81 -1.85 -6.54 -5.21
CA GLY A 81 -1.47 -7.53 -6.21
C GLY A 81 -1.44 -8.98 -5.71
N GLU A 82 -1.56 -9.25 -4.40
CA GLU A 82 -1.73 -10.62 -3.90
C GLU A 82 -3.06 -11.22 -4.37
N GLU A 83 -3.05 -12.52 -4.70
CA GLU A 83 -4.24 -13.26 -5.15
C GLU A 83 -5.39 -13.19 -4.12
N ALA A 84 -5.03 -13.13 -2.84
CA ALA A 84 -5.98 -13.01 -1.72
C ALA A 84 -6.84 -11.73 -1.78
N LEU A 85 -6.42 -10.69 -2.52
CA LEU A 85 -7.11 -9.41 -2.64
C LEU A 85 -7.77 -9.19 -4.01
N LYS A 86 -7.70 -10.16 -4.91
CA LYS A 86 -8.12 -10.01 -6.32
C LYS A 86 -9.59 -9.64 -6.51
N GLU A 87 -10.47 -10.08 -5.60
CA GLU A 87 -11.90 -9.74 -5.64
C GLU A 87 -12.21 -8.27 -5.28
N PHE A 88 -11.23 -7.57 -4.72
CA PHE A 88 -11.32 -6.18 -4.31
C PHE A 88 -10.54 -5.24 -5.23
N GLN A 89 -9.79 -5.75 -6.21
CA GLN A 89 -9.02 -4.95 -7.17
C GLN A 89 -9.91 -4.37 -8.28
#